data_AF-A0A3M7MIR6-F1
#
_entry.id   AF-A0A3M7MIR6-F1
#
_cell.length_a   1.000
_cell.length_b   1.000
_cell.length_c   1.000
_cell.angle_alpha   90.00
_cell.angle_beta   90.00
_cell.angle_gamma   90.00
#
_symmetry.space_group_name_H-M   'P 1'
#
loop_
_entity.id
_entity.type
_entity.pdbx_description
1 polymer ?
#
loop_
_entity_poly.entity_id
_entity_poly.type
_entity_poly.pdbx_seq_one_letter_code
_entity_poly.pdbx_strand_id
1 'polypeptide(L)'
;MPKPEFCDWAFPYFRNQDRFNPPHKCTPYTVPIAEEPVPDFPNIDIMMTHGPPMGVLDATVRGQHAGCEHLLRAARRCRPRLYCFGHIHEGWGAQKVQWNDSDELDIKVEEHIEHVDTIIVNEQKAKEDRAAVVDISQGSDTAVEFGKQTLMVNASIMTVAYKPWNAPWLVDLDLVAAQ
;
A
#
# COMPACT_ATOMS: atom_id res chain seq x y z
N MET A 1 2.75 10.85 -8.11
CA MET A 1 1.43 11.27 -7.64
C MET A 1 0.87 12.27 -8.62
N PRO A 2 -0.44 12.28 -8.87
CA PRO A 2 -1.07 13.44 -9.49
C PRO A 2 -0.71 14.65 -8.64
N LYS A 3 -0.34 15.77 -9.27
CA LYS A 3 -0.13 17.06 -8.60
C LYS A 3 -1.18 17.24 -7.48
N PRO A 4 -0.80 17.28 -6.20
CA PRO A 4 -1.63 17.98 -5.24
C PRO A 4 -1.62 19.44 -5.69
N GLU A 5 -2.79 20.04 -5.86
CA GLU A 5 -2.93 21.49 -6.10
C GLU A 5 -2.40 22.33 -4.91
N PHE A 6 -1.86 21.66 -3.87
CA PHE A 6 -1.15 22.24 -2.75
C PHE A 6 0.35 21.88 -2.79
N CYS A 7 1.15 22.90 -3.15
CA CYS A 7 2.52 23.13 -2.70
C CYS A 7 3.70 22.36 -3.33
N ASP A 8 3.58 21.58 -4.40
CA ASP A 8 4.75 21.00 -5.12
C ASP A 8 5.70 20.11 -4.29
N TRP A 9 5.28 19.62 -3.11
CA TRP A 9 6.08 18.73 -2.27
C TRP A 9 5.78 17.26 -2.56
N ALA A 10 6.85 16.48 -2.78
CA ALA A 10 6.94 15.03 -3.08
C ALA A 10 6.93 14.65 -4.58
N PHE A 11 8.13 14.39 -5.11
CA PHE A 11 8.46 13.73 -6.39
C PHE A 11 7.33 13.69 -7.43
N PRO A 12 6.97 14.82 -8.04
CA PRO A 12 5.82 14.90 -8.94
C PRO A 12 6.10 14.14 -10.26
N TYR A 13 5.10 13.39 -10.72
CA TYR A 13 5.08 12.74 -12.04
C TYR A 13 3.63 12.68 -12.51
N PHE A 14 3.40 12.72 -13.83
CA PHE A 14 2.05 12.68 -14.37
C PHE A 14 1.39 11.32 -14.11
N ARG A 15 0.04 11.28 -14.05
CA ARG A 15 -0.70 10.02 -13.83
C ARG A 15 -0.38 8.96 -14.89
N ASN A 16 -0.09 9.36 -16.12
CA ASN A 16 0.29 8.46 -17.21
C ASN A 16 1.77 8.07 -17.20
N GLN A 17 2.59 8.58 -16.28
CA GLN A 17 3.99 8.22 -16.14
C GLN A 17 4.16 7.10 -15.09
N ASP A 18 4.74 5.98 -15.49
CA ASP A 18 5.06 4.86 -14.59
C ASP A 18 6.52 4.95 -14.14
N ARG A 19 6.73 5.20 -12.85
CA ARG A 19 8.05 5.30 -12.21
C ARG A 19 8.47 4.02 -11.49
N PHE A 20 7.57 3.06 -11.33
CA PHE A 20 7.76 1.93 -10.41
C PHE A 20 7.95 0.60 -11.12
N ASN A 21 7.47 0.48 -12.36
CA ASN A 21 7.57 -0.74 -13.14
C ASN A 21 8.59 -0.62 -14.26
N PRO A 22 9.29 -1.72 -14.62
CA PRO A 22 10.14 -1.73 -15.79
C PRO A 22 9.29 -1.54 -17.07
N PRO A 23 9.86 -0.99 -18.16
CA PRO A 23 9.09 -0.63 -19.36
C PRO A 23 8.22 -1.76 -19.93
N HIS A 24 8.68 -3.02 -19.86
CA HIS A 24 7.97 -4.18 -20.39
C HIS A 24 6.87 -4.72 -19.45
N LYS A 25 6.69 -4.15 -18.25
CA LYS A 25 5.63 -4.51 -17.29
C LYS A 25 4.60 -3.40 -17.07
N CYS A 26 4.78 -2.26 -17.72
CA CYS A 26 3.86 -1.12 -17.63
C CYS A 26 2.54 -1.42 -18.35
N THR A 27 1.44 -0.75 -17.98
CA THR A 27 0.17 -0.89 -18.70
C THR A 27 0.25 -0.29 -20.11
N PRO A 28 -0.56 -0.78 -21.06
CA PRO A 28 -0.72 -0.11 -22.35
C PRO A 28 -1.00 1.38 -22.15
N TYR A 29 -0.41 2.24 -22.97
CA TYR A 29 -0.60 3.70 -22.97
C TYR A 29 0.07 4.50 -21.84
N THR A 30 0.88 3.87 -20.99
CA THR A 30 1.72 4.59 -20.02
C THR A 30 3.08 4.96 -20.59
N VAL A 31 3.67 6.01 -20.03
CA VAL A 31 5.03 6.47 -20.33
C VAL A 31 5.96 5.90 -19.26
N PRO A 32 6.76 4.87 -19.54
CA PRO A 32 7.73 4.35 -18.58
C PRO A 32 8.83 5.38 -18.34
N ILE A 33 9.04 5.75 -17.08
CA ILE A 33 10.08 6.70 -16.64
C ILE A 33 10.92 6.14 -15.47
N ALA A 34 10.79 4.84 -15.18
CA ALA A 34 11.55 4.19 -14.12
C ALA A 34 13.04 4.09 -14.51
N GLU A 35 13.92 4.75 -13.74
CA GLU A 35 15.37 4.54 -13.80
C GLU A 35 15.76 3.29 -13.01
N GLU A 36 15.23 3.18 -11.79
CA GLU A 36 15.41 2.05 -10.88
C GLU A 36 14.02 1.51 -10.49
N PRO A 37 13.45 0.56 -11.25
CA PRO A 37 12.12 0.04 -10.98
C PRO A 37 12.12 -0.78 -9.67
N VAL A 38 10.93 -0.90 -9.07
CA VAL A 38 10.75 -1.77 -7.89
C VAL A 38 11.13 -3.21 -8.29
N PRO A 39 12.01 -3.89 -7.52
CA PRO A 39 12.37 -5.29 -7.79
C PRO A 39 11.18 -6.24 -7.73
N ASP A 40 11.26 -7.34 -8.47
CA ASP A 40 10.29 -8.43 -8.38
C ASP A 40 10.45 -9.18 -7.06
N PHE A 41 9.37 -9.85 -6.63
CA PHE A 41 9.43 -10.88 -5.60
C PHE A 41 10.55 -11.90 -5.92
N PRO A 42 11.33 -12.39 -4.95
CA PRO A 42 11.15 -12.26 -3.50
C PRO A 42 12.00 -11.17 -2.83
N ASN A 43 12.48 -10.16 -3.57
CA ASN A 43 13.60 -9.33 -3.10
C ASN A 43 13.22 -8.22 -2.09
N ILE A 44 11.93 -8.00 -1.82
CA ILE A 44 11.46 -6.89 -0.99
C ILE A 44 10.50 -7.43 0.08
N ASP A 45 10.88 -7.28 1.34
CA ASP A 45 9.98 -7.62 2.47
C ASP A 45 9.02 -6.49 2.81
N ILE A 46 9.47 -5.23 2.68
CA ILE A 46 8.70 -4.03 3.08
C ILE A 46 8.75 -3.00 1.95
N MET A 47 7.57 -2.52 1.56
CA MET A 47 7.43 -1.39 0.63
C MET A 47 6.89 -0.17 1.39
N MET A 48 7.38 1.02 1.06
CA MET A 48 6.87 2.26 1.63
C MET A 48 6.75 3.35 0.58
N THR A 49 5.61 4.05 0.55
CA THR A 49 5.39 5.18 -0.36
C THR A 49 4.65 6.32 0.33
N HIS A 50 4.72 7.52 -0.25
CA HIS A 50 3.97 8.65 0.33
C HIS A 50 2.45 8.42 0.25
N GLY A 51 1.96 7.98 -0.92
CA GLY A 51 0.53 7.76 -1.18
C GLY A 51 0.18 6.31 -1.41
N PRO A 52 -1.13 6.01 -1.40
CA PRO A 52 -1.62 4.65 -1.49
C PRO A 52 -1.56 4.07 -2.92
N PRO A 53 -1.49 2.73 -3.06
CA PRO A 53 -1.85 2.07 -4.30
C PRO A 53 -3.35 2.28 -4.60
N MET A 54 -3.72 2.24 -5.88
CA MET A 54 -5.11 2.44 -6.30
C MET A 54 -6.03 1.38 -5.66
N GLY A 55 -7.19 1.80 -5.18
CA GLY A 55 -8.24 0.91 -4.67
C GLY A 55 -8.03 0.34 -3.26
N VAL A 56 -6.91 0.67 -2.60
CA VAL A 56 -6.62 0.20 -1.24
C VAL A 56 -6.42 1.40 -0.32
N LEU A 57 -7.38 1.62 0.60
CA LEU A 57 -7.32 2.69 1.60
C LEU A 57 -7.04 4.09 1.00
N ASP A 58 -7.53 4.34 -0.21
CA ASP A 58 -7.24 5.52 -1.03
C ASP A 58 -8.48 6.37 -1.37
N ALA A 59 -9.64 5.98 -0.83
CA ALA A 59 -10.89 6.70 -1.00
C ALA A 59 -10.91 7.99 -0.16
N THR A 60 -11.32 9.09 -0.80
CA THR A 60 -11.52 10.39 -0.15
C THR A 60 -12.97 10.55 0.33
N VAL A 61 -13.26 11.55 1.18
CA VAL A 61 -14.67 11.87 1.58
C VAL A 61 -15.60 12.17 0.40
N ARG A 62 -15.05 12.50 -0.77
CA ARG A 62 -15.82 12.76 -2.00
C ARG A 62 -16.11 11.49 -2.81
N GLY A 63 -15.73 10.31 -2.31
CA GLY A 63 -15.86 9.04 -3.02
C GLY A 63 -14.90 8.88 -4.19
N GLN A 64 -13.86 9.72 -4.28
CA GLN A 64 -12.85 9.62 -5.32
C GLN A 64 -11.65 8.84 -4.82
N HIS A 65 -11.07 8.01 -5.69
CA HIS A 65 -9.83 7.28 -5.45
C HIS A 65 -8.61 8.13 -5.81
N ALA A 66 -7.76 8.38 -4.83
CA ALA A 66 -6.55 9.20 -4.98
C ALA A 66 -5.27 8.36 -5.16
N GLY A 67 -5.39 7.04 -5.14
CA GLY A 67 -4.26 6.13 -5.27
C GLY A 67 -3.66 6.08 -6.67
N CYS A 68 -2.64 5.23 -6.81
CA CYS A 68 -1.86 5.07 -8.02
C CYS A 68 -1.88 3.62 -8.52
N GLU A 69 -2.32 3.42 -9.76
CA GLU A 69 -2.39 2.10 -10.42
C GLU A 69 -1.00 1.49 -10.60
N HIS A 70 0.00 2.31 -10.93
CA HIS A 70 1.39 1.88 -11.09
C HIS A 70 1.98 1.34 -9.79
N LEU A 71 1.57 1.90 -8.64
CA LEU A 71 1.96 1.40 -7.31
C LEU A 71 1.27 0.08 -6.98
N LEU A 72 -0.02 -0.06 -7.27
CA LEU A 72 -0.75 -1.32 -7.08
C LEU A 72 -0.10 -2.45 -7.90
N ARG A 73 0.25 -2.15 -9.15
CA ARG A 73 0.94 -3.06 -10.06
C ARG A 73 2.34 -3.43 -9.56
N ALA A 74 3.13 -2.46 -9.15
CA ALA A 74 4.46 -2.71 -8.59
C ALA A 74 4.36 -3.56 -7.31
N ALA A 75 3.42 -3.26 -6.42
CA ALA A 75 3.18 -4.03 -5.21
C ALA A 75 2.76 -5.47 -5.50
N ARG A 76 1.88 -5.72 -6.47
CA ARG A 76 1.48 -7.07 -6.89
C ARG A 76 2.64 -7.91 -7.44
N ARG A 77 3.61 -7.27 -8.09
CA ARG A 77 4.80 -7.91 -8.66
C ARG A 77 5.89 -8.16 -7.60
N CYS A 78 6.05 -7.19 -6.71
CA CYS A 78 7.00 -7.16 -5.59
C CYS A 78 6.59 -8.08 -4.44
N ARG A 79 5.28 -8.22 -4.18
CA ARG A 79 4.63 -9.07 -3.17
C ARG A 79 5.26 -8.93 -1.75
N PRO A 80 5.39 -7.70 -1.21
CA PRO A 80 6.00 -7.48 0.10
C PRO A 80 5.13 -8.05 1.23
N ARG A 81 5.70 -8.31 2.40
CA ARG A 81 4.94 -8.68 3.61
C ARG A 81 4.12 -7.50 4.12
N LEU A 82 4.72 -6.32 4.11
CA LEU A 82 4.13 -5.06 4.55
C LEU A 82 4.28 -3.99 3.47
N TYR A 83 3.18 -3.32 3.13
CA TYR A 83 3.21 -2.10 2.35
C TYR A 83 2.58 -0.96 3.16
N CYS A 84 3.41 -0.02 3.59
CA CYS A 84 3.01 1.17 4.35
C CYS A 84 2.94 2.41 3.46
N PHE A 85 1.89 3.20 3.63
CA PHE A 85 1.67 4.46 2.92
C PHE A 85 0.84 5.44 3.75
N GLY A 86 0.58 6.64 3.22
CA GLY A 86 -0.21 7.66 3.91
C GLY A 86 -0.95 8.56 2.93
N HIS A 87 -0.84 9.87 3.15
CA HIS A 87 -1.41 10.95 2.33
C HIS A 87 -2.94 11.09 2.39
N ILE A 88 -3.68 9.98 2.39
CA ILE A 88 -5.15 10.00 2.46
C ILE A 88 -5.59 9.83 3.91
N HIS A 89 -5.91 10.95 4.56
CA HIS A 89 -6.25 11.03 5.99
C HIS A 89 -7.51 10.23 6.35
N GLU A 90 -8.49 10.21 5.44
CA GLU A 90 -9.72 9.39 5.56
C GLU A 90 -9.45 7.90 5.50
N GLY A 91 -8.37 7.51 4.83
CA GLY A 91 -8.07 6.11 4.54
C GLY A 91 -7.29 5.42 5.66
N TRP A 92 -7.04 6.07 6.80
CA TRP A 92 -6.31 5.44 7.90
C TRP A 92 -6.93 4.10 8.27
N GLY A 93 -6.11 3.06 8.30
CA GLY A 93 -6.58 1.68 8.41
C GLY A 93 -5.51 0.68 8.00
N ALA A 94 -5.85 -0.60 8.13
CA ALA A 94 -5.05 -1.68 7.60
C ALA A 94 -5.92 -2.76 6.95
N GLN A 95 -5.42 -3.36 5.88
CA GLN A 95 -6.07 -4.42 5.12
C GLN A 95 -5.05 -5.49 4.76
N LYS A 96 -5.36 -6.76 5.02
CA LYS A 96 -4.60 -7.88 4.46
C LYS A 96 -5.18 -8.19 3.08
N VAL A 97 -4.36 -8.06 2.05
CA VAL A 97 -4.77 -8.34 0.67
C VAL A 97 -4.18 -9.67 0.23
N GLN A 98 -4.95 -10.45 -0.51
CA GLN A 98 -4.50 -11.62 -1.24
C GLN A 98 -4.37 -11.27 -2.72
N TRP A 99 -3.18 -11.45 -3.27
CA TRP A 99 -2.91 -11.14 -4.65
C TRP A 99 -3.56 -12.16 -5.58
N ASN A 100 -4.09 -11.68 -6.70
CA ASN A 100 -4.44 -12.56 -7.81
C ASN A 100 -3.14 -13.08 -8.45
N ASP A 101 -3.00 -14.40 -8.61
CA ASP A 101 -1.82 -15.07 -9.16
C ASP A 101 -1.68 -15.04 -10.69
N SER A 102 -2.59 -14.37 -11.42
CA SER A 102 -2.51 -14.23 -12.88
C SER A 102 -1.23 -13.51 -13.35
N ASP A 103 -0.53 -14.03 -14.35
CA ASP A 103 0.62 -13.33 -14.94
C ASP A 103 0.23 -12.28 -16.01
N GLU A 104 -1.07 -12.03 -16.20
CA GLU A 104 -1.56 -11.08 -17.19
C GLU A 104 -1.08 -9.65 -16.91
N LEU A 105 -0.51 -9.03 -17.95
CA LEU A 105 -0.02 -7.65 -17.89
C LEU A 105 -1.17 -6.64 -17.95
N ASP A 106 -2.22 -6.88 -18.73
CA ASP A 106 -3.34 -5.92 -18.88
C ASP A 106 -4.53 -6.28 -17.98
N ILE A 107 -4.23 -6.74 -16.77
CA ILE A 107 -5.24 -6.99 -15.74
C ILE A 107 -5.86 -5.67 -15.26
N LYS A 108 -7.17 -5.66 -15.06
CA LYS A 108 -7.88 -4.47 -14.57
C LYS A 108 -7.53 -4.21 -13.11
N VAL A 109 -7.64 -2.95 -12.68
CA VAL A 109 -7.32 -2.50 -11.31
C VAL A 109 -7.99 -3.36 -10.25
N GLU A 110 -9.27 -3.68 -10.45
CA GLU A 110 -10.10 -4.44 -9.51
C GLU A 110 -9.73 -5.92 -9.44
N GLU A 111 -9.01 -6.43 -10.43
CA GLU A 111 -8.64 -7.85 -10.57
C GLU A 111 -7.23 -8.13 -10.02
N HIS A 112 -6.46 -7.11 -9.65
CA HIS A 112 -5.13 -7.28 -9.02
C HIS A 112 -5.19 -8.03 -7.69
N ILE A 113 -6.27 -7.83 -6.93
CA ILE A 113 -6.47 -8.36 -5.59
C ILE A 113 -7.67 -9.32 -5.65
N GLU A 114 -7.47 -10.56 -5.20
CA GLU A 114 -8.50 -11.59 -5.18
C GLU A 114 -9.41 -11.44 -3.95
N HIS A 115 -8.82 -11.18 -2.79
CA HIS A 115 -9.53 -11.11 -1.51
C HIS A 115 -8.93 -10.04 -0.60
N VAL A 116 -9.77 -9.42 0.22
CA VAL A 116 -9.39 -8.37 1.17
C VAL A 116 -10.00 -8.66 2.54
N ASP A 117 -9.15 -8.77 3.55
CA ASP A 117 -9.54 -8.81 4.96
C ASP A 117 -9.20 -7.48 5.63
N THR A 118 -10.21 -6.75 6.10
CA THR A 118 -9.97 -5.51 6.86
C THR A 118 -9.54 -5.83 8.29
N ILE A 119 -8.45 -5.21 8.75
CA ILE A 119 -8.00 -5.33 10.12
C ILE A 119 -8.86 -4.45 11.03
N ILE A 120 -9.59 -5.07 11.95
CA ILE A 120 -10.46 -4.36 12.89
C ILE A 120 -9.63 -3.91 14.10
N VAL A 121 -9.56 -2.59 14.30
CA VAL A 121 -8.87 -2.00 15.44
C VAL A 121 -9.80 -1.93 16.65
N ASN A 122 -9.37 -2.49 17.77
CA ASN A 122 -10.04 -2.25 19.06
C ASN A 122 -9.62 -0.87 19.59
N GLU A 123 -10.50 0.13 19.49
CA GLU A 123 -10.21 1.50 19.89
C GLU A 123 -9.81 1.65 21.36
N GLN A 124 -10.41 0.87 22.26
CA GLN A 124 -10.11 0.95 23.68
C GLN A 124 -8.68 0.47 23.95
N LYS A 125 -8.33 -0.69 23.39
CA LYS A 125 -6.98 -1.23 23.47
C LYS A 125 -5.96 -0.32 22.80
N ALA A 126 -6.29 0.26 21.64
CA ALA A 126 -5.40 1.17 20.94
C ALA A 126 -5.12 2.47 21.72
N LYS A 127 -6.08 2.94 22.53
CA LYS A 127 -5.86 4.07 23.46
C LYS A 127 -4.93 3.69 24.62
N GLU A 128 -5.11 2.48 25.17
CA GLU A 128 -4.28 1.94 26.25
C GLU A 128 -2.82 1.74 25.79
N ASP A 129 -2.64 1.08 24.65
CA ASP A 129 -1.34 0.79 24.03
C ASP A 129 -0.73 2.02 23.32
N ARG A 130 -1.53 3.08 23.10
CA ARG A 130 -1.21 4.28 22.33
C ARG A 130 -0.82 3.99 20.87
N ALA A 131 -1.25 2.85 20.33
CA ALA A 131 -1.02 2.42 18.97
C ALA A 131 -2.12 1.42 18.53
N ALA A 132 -2.44 1.39 17.24
CA ALA A 132 -3.14 0.28 16.63
C ALA A 132 -2.14 -0.85 16.37
N VAL A 133 -2.33 -1.99 17.03
CA VAL A 133 -1.39 -3.12 16.99
C VAL A 133 -1.91 -4.20 16.04
N VAL A 134 -1.03 -4.71 15.19
CA VAL A 134 -1.30 -5.88 14.34
C VAL A 134 -0.06 -6.76 14.27
N ASP A 135 -0.25 -8.07 14.44
CA ASP A 135 0.82 -9.05 14.39
C ASP A 135 0.66 -9.92 13.15
N ILE A 136 1.57 -9.81 12.18
CA ILE A 136 1.55 -10.60 10.95
C ILE A 136 2.62 -11.71 10.94
N SER A 137 3.24 -12.00 12.09
CA SER A 137 4.17 -13.11 12.27
C SER A 137 3.50 -14.48 12.08
N GLN A 138 4.31 -15.49 11.81
CA GLN A 138 3.85 -16.85 11.63
C GLN A 138 3.20 -17.39 12.91
N GLY A 139 1.99 -17.92 12.78
CA GLY A 139 1.22 -18.47 13.90
C GLY A 139 0.26 -17.48 14.57
N SER A 140 0.27 -16.20 14.17
CA SER A 140 -0.76 -15.25 14.59
C SER A 140 -2.06 -15.43 13.78
N ASP A 141 -3.19 -14.93 14.30
CA ASP A 141 -4.48 -14.95 13.60
C ASP A 141 -4.46 -14.10 12.32
N THR A 142 -3.59 -13.08 12.27
CA THR A 142 -3.43 -12.15 11.15
C THR A 142 -2.19 -12.43 10.32
N ALA A 143 -1.58 -13.61 10.47
CA ALA A 143 -0.39 -14.02 9.74
C ALA A 143 -0.51 -13.77 8.23
N VAL A 144 0.59 -13.30 7.64
CA VAL A 144 0.73 -13.05 6.21
C VAL A 144 1.58 -14.16 5.58
N GLU A 145 1.03 -14.79 4.54
CA GLU A 145 1.80 -15.72 3.70
C GLU A 145 2.63 -14.94 2.66
N PHE A 146 3.95 -14.88 2.86
CA PHE A 146 4.85 -14.11 1.99
C PHE A 146 4.78 -14.57 0.54
N GLY A 147 4.66 -13.60 -0.38
CA GLY A 147 4.47 -13.89 -1.80
C GLY A 147 3.01 -14.10 -2.21
N LYS A 148 2.07 -14.34 -1.28
CA LYS A 148 0.63 -14.45 -1.62
C LYS A 148 -0.20 -13.33 -1.02
N GLN A 149 0.17 -12.89 0.17
CA GLN A 149 -0.54 -11.88 0.92
C GLN A 149 0.39 -10.73 1.29
N THR A 150 -0.22 -9.56 1.47
CA THR A 150 0.46 -8.34 1.93
C THR A 150 -0.43 -7.63 2.93
N LEU A 151 0.14 -7.20 4.07
CA LEU A 151 -0.52 -6.23 4.92
C LEU A 151 -0.33 -4.83 4.34
N MET A 152 -1.43 -4.19 3.97
CA MET A 152 -1.50 -2.81 3.48
C MET A 152 -1.87 -1.90 4.65
N VAL A 153 -1.06 -0.87 4.92
CA VAL A 153 -1.28 0.04 6.05
C VAL A 153 -1.27 1.48 5.57
N ASN A 154 -2.40 2.17 5.76
CA ASN A 154 -2.44 3.63 5.66
C ASN A 154 -2.17 4.21 7.06
N ALA A 155 -0.98 4.77 7.23
CA ALA A 155 -0.46 5.33 8.48
C ALA A 155 -0.69 6.86 8.59
N SER A 156 -1.69 7.41 7.90
CA SER A 156 -2.01 8.85 7.99
C SER A 156 -2.48 9.22 9.40
N ILE A 157 -1.61 9.87 10.19
CA ILE A 157 -1.90 10.29 11.59
C ILE A 157 -2.95 11.41 11.65
N MET A 158 -2.93 12.29 10.66
CA MET A 158 -3.85 13.42 10.57
C MET A 158 -5.22 12.97 10.07
N THR A 159 -6.27 13.61 10.58
CA THR A 159 -7.64 13.52 10.05
C THR A 159 -7.89 14.56 8.96
N VAL A 160 -9.04 14.50 8.30
CA VAL A 160 -9.50 15.54 7.36
C VAL A 160 -9.61 16.94 7.99
N ALA A 161 -9.82 17.00 9.30
CA ALA A 161 -9.83 18.24 10.07
C ALA A 161 -8.42 18.70 10.50
N TYR A 162 -7.36 18.06 9.97
CA TYR A 162 -5.95 18.29 10.32
C TYR A 162 -5.69 18.17 11.83
N LYS A 163 -6.33 17.18 12.45
CA LYS A 163 -6.07 16.81 13.85
C LYS A 163 -5.29 15.49 13.90
N PRO A 164 -4.23 15.39 14.73
CA PRO A 164 -3.44 14.17 14.85
C PRO A 164 -4.14 13.15 15.77
N TRP A 165 -5.27 12.60 15.30
CA TRP A 165 -6.11 11.71 16.10
C TRP A 165 -5.99 10.24 15.73
N ASN A 166 -5.54 9.95 14.51
CA ASN A 166 -5.40 8.57 14.10
C ASN A 166 -4.20 7.95 14.82
N ALA A 167 -4.40 6.78 15.42
CA ALA A 167 -3.35 6.12 16.18
C ALA A 167 -2.18 5.70 15.25
N PRO A 168 -0.93 5.75 15.73
CA PRO A 168 0.17 5.14 15.00
C PRO A 168 -0.04 3.62 14.90
N TRP A 169 0.51 3.00 13.86
CA TRP A 169 0.51 1.54 13.72
C TRP A 169 1.77 0.93 14.34
N LEU A 170 1.58 -0.12 15.15
CA LEU A 170 2.64 -1.02 15.59
C LEU A 170 2.43 -2.36 14.89
N VAL A 171 3.37 -2.76 14.05
CA VAL A 171 3.29 -3.98 13.24
C VAL A 171 4.40 -4.92 13.67
N ASP A 172 4.03 -6.10 14.18
CA ASP A 172 4.97 -7.19 14.43
C ASP A 172 5.04 -8.09 13.19
N LEU A 173 6.25 -8.41 12.71
CA LEU A 173 6.46 -9.25 11.54
C LEU A 173 7.76 -10.06 11.62
N ASP A 174 7.76 -11.23 10.99
CA ASP A 174 8.95 -12.06 10.83
C ASP A 174 9.75 -11.64 9.60
N LEU A 175 11.05 -11.46 9.79
CA LEU A 175 12.03 -11.21 8.73
C LEU A 175 13.14 -12.24 8.79
N VAL A 176 13.68 -12.62 7.63
CA VAL A 176 14.87 -13.46 7.57
C VAL A 176 16.08 -12.62 7.98
N ALA A 177 16.98 -13.19 8.78
CA ALA A 177 18.23 -12.51 9.14
C ALA A 177 19.05 -12.20 7.87
N ALA A 178 19.61 -11.00 7.81
CA ALA A 178 20.55 -10.63 6.75
C ALA A 178 21.76 -11.58 6.80
N GLN A 179 22.14 -12.13 5.63
CA GLN A 179 23.30 -13.00 5.46
C GLN A 179 24.60 -12.20 5.39
#